data_AF-A0A2M6WZK8-F1
#
_entry.id   AF-A0A2M6WZK8-F1
#
_cell.length_a   1.000
_cell.length_b   1.000
_cell.length_c   1.000
_cell.angle_alpha   90.00
_cell.angle_beta   90.00
_cell.angle_gamma   90.00
#
_symmetry.space_group_name_H-M   'P 1'
#
loop_
_entity.id
_entity.type
_entity.pdbx_description
1 polymer ?
#
loop_
_entity_poly.entity_id
_entity_poly.type
_entity_poly.pdbx_seq_one_letter_code
_entity_poly.pdbx_strand_id
1 'polypeptide(L)'
;MSLERGRPLTETTPDKEPLSSEEIIDKMRLAASQDDQLADQYEEIMEDVDNYALAKMQHAQYIERNQTRLQLDERYRERSHKLELGRYEAHNRLIFSLSQFASRAGDIGLDTNWYDGPGGLTQEKKNRTTRQRIDDWAMDVWLEREEQREAENEK
;
A
#
# COMPACT_ATOMS: atom_id res chain seq x y z
N MET A 1 46.14 20.37 -22.53
CA MET A 1 44.93 21.17 -22.26
C MET A 1 44.07 21.07 -23.52
N SER A 2 42.82 20.64 -23.57
CA SER A 2 41.79 20.42 -22.56
C SER A 2 40.98 19.17 -22.93
N LEU A 3 40.50 18.47 -21.92
CA LEU A 3 39.63 17.30 -22.02
C LEU A 3 38.21 17.74 -22.40
N GLU A 4 37.74 17.39 -23.60
CA GLU A 4 36.30 17.30 -23.85
C GLU A 4 35.79 15.99 -23.23
N ARG A 5 35.45 16.05 -21.94
CA ARG A 5 34.64 15.01 -21.30
C ARG A 5 33.17 15.31 -21.60
N GLY A 6 32.69 14.84 -22.74
CA GLY A 6 31.27 14.59 -22.93
C GLY A 6 30.82 13.58 -21.87
N ARG A 7 30.01 14.03 -20.91
CA ARG A 7 29.30 13.09 -20.03
C ARG A 7 28.33 12.29 -20.90
N PRO A 8 28.19 10.96 -20.71
CA PRO A 8 27.09 10.26 -21.33
C PRO A 8 25.80 10.88 -20.80
N LEU A 9 24.92 11.28 -21.72
CA LEU A 9 23.52 11.54 -21.39
C LEU A 9 23.02 10.24 -20.73
N THR A 10 22.69 10.29 -19.45
CA THR A 10 21.94 9.22 -18.81
C THR A 10 20.68 9.06 -19.63
N GLU A 11 20.55 7.94 -20.33
CA GLU A 11 19.29 7.51 -20.91
C GLU A 11 18.26 7.58 -19.78
N THR A 12 17.34 8.55 -19.87
CA THR A 12 16.10 8.49 -19.12
C THR A 12 15.39 7.25 -19.64
N THR A 13 15.48 6.17 -18.87
CA THR A 13 14.63 5.00 -19.06
C THR A 13 13.20 5.49 -19.30
N PRO A 14 12.51 4.98 -20.32
CA PRO A 14 11.16 5.42 -20.62
C PRO A 14 10.32 5.28 -19.36
N ASP A 15 9.44 6.26 -19.11
CA ASP A 15 8.44 6.24 -18.05
C ASP A 15 7.71 4.89 -18.12
N LYS A 16 8.17 3.91 -17.34
CA LYS A 16 7.49 2.63 -17.22
C LYS A 16 6.18 2.95 -16.54
N GLU A 17 5.08 2.52 -17.15
CA GLU A 17 3.78 2.59 -16.49
C GLU A 17 3.89 1.95 -15.11
N PRO A 18 3.23 2.54 -14.10
CA PRO A 18 3.19 1.93 -12.78
C PRO A 18 2.59 0.53 -12.89
N LEU A 19 3.19 -0.41 -12.16
CA LEU A 19 2.68 -1.78 -12.08
C LEU A 19 1.24 -1.77 -11.56
N SER A 20 0.44 -2.68 -12.12
CA SER A 20 -0.89 -2.99 -11.61
C SER A 20 -0.84 -3.67 -10.24
N SER A 21 -1.96 -3.65 -9.52
CA SER A 21 -2.10 -4.29 -8.22
C SER A 21 -1.84 -5.80 -8.29
N GLU A 22 -2.33 -6.46 -9.35
CA GLU A 22 -2.07 -7.88 -9.65
C GLU A 22 -0.58 -8.17 -9.84
N GLU A 23 0.12 -7.37 -10.66
CA GLU A 23 1.57 -7.54 -10.89
C GLU A 23 2.39 -7.36 -9.61
N ILE A 24 1.98 -6.45 -8.71
CA ILE A 24 2.63 -6.26 -7.42
C ILE A 24 2.42 -7.51 -6.55
N ILE A 25 1.19 -8.02 -6.46
CA ILE A 25 0.88 -9.22 -5.68
C ILE A 25 1.65 -10.43 -6.22
N ASP A 26 1.70 -10.63 -7.54
CA ASP A 26 2.40 -11.76 -8.15
C ASP A 26 3.90 -11.72 -7.85
N LYS A 27 4.51 -10.53 -7.88
CA LYS A 27 5.91 -10.36 -7.46
C LYS A 27 6.10 -10.68 -5.99
N MET A 28 5.19 -10.24 -5.13
CA MET A 28 5.24 -10.56 -3.71
C MET A 28 5.06 -12.06 -3.45
N ARG A 29 4.14 -12.74 -4.13
CA ARG A 29 3.98 -14.20 -4.05
C ARG A 29 5.21 -14.94 -4.55
N LEU A 30 5.80 -14.50 -5.65
CA LEU A 30 7.03 -15.07 -6.17
C LEU A 30 8.18 -14.92 -5.16
N ALA A 31 8.26 -13.79 -4.49
CA ALA A 31 9.24 -13.55 -3.43
C ALA A 31 8.97 -14.45 -2.20
N ALA A 32 7.72 -14.54 -1.77
CA ALA A 32 7.27 -15.44 -0.70
C ALA A 32 7.56 -16.92 -0.99
N SER A 33 7.48 -17.36 -2.25
CA SER A 33 7.80 -18.75 -2.62
C SER A 33 9.28 -19.12 -2.51
N GLN A 34 10.16 -18.12 -2.36
CA GLN A 34 11.61 -18.28 -2.33
C GLN A 34 12.21 -18.20 -0.92
N ASP A 35 11.45 -17.71 0.07
CA ASP A 35 11.91 -17.54 1.45
C ASP A 35 10.73 -17.66 2.42
N ASP A 36 10.79 -18.62 3.35
CA ASP A 36 9.71 -18.89 4.31
C ASP A 36 9.35 -17.66 5.16
N GLN A 37 10.31 -16.79 5.48
CA GLN A 37 10.02 -15.56 6.23
C GLN A 37 9.27 -14.55 5.37
N LEU A 38 9.55 -14.49 4.06
CA LEU A 38 8.77 -13.67 3.14
C LEU A 38 7.36 -14.24 2.95
N ALA A 39 7.17 -15.56 3.04
CA ALA A 39 5.84 -16.15 3.05
C ALA A 39 5.03 -15.68 4.27
N ASP A 40 5.60 -15.77 5.47
CA ASP A 40 4.95 -15.28 6.69
C ASP A 40 4.64 -13.76 6.61
N GLN A 41 5.60 -12.97 6.11
CA GLN A 41 5.40 -11.52 5.94
C GLN A 41 4.36 -11.18 4.86
N TYR A 42 4.27 -11.98 3.80
CA TYR A 42 3.24 -11.80 2.78
C TYR A 42 1.84 -12.01 3.37
N GLU A 43 1.67 -13.07 4.17
CA GLU A 43 0.40 -13.32 4.86
C GLU A 43 0.03 -12.19 5.83
N GLU A 44 1.00 -11.70 6.62
CA GLU A 44 0.78 -10.54 7.50
C GLU A 44 0.38 -9.29 6.71
N ILE A 45 0.99 -9.04 5.54
CA ILE A 45 0.60 -7.90 4.69
C ILE A 45 -0.83 -8.06 4.17
N MET A 46 -1.25 -9.26 3.76
CA MET A 46 -2.64 -9.48 3.33
C MET A 46 -3.62 -9.24 4.49
N GLU A 47 -3.27 -9.62 5.72
CA GLU A 47 -4.06 -9.31 6.91
C GLU A 47 -4.12 -7.79 7.17
N ASP A 48 -2.99 -7.08 7.03
CA ASP A 48 -2.93 -5.63 7.18
C ASP A 48 -3.73 -4.89 6.10
N VAL A 49 -3.79 -5.41 4.87
CA VAL A 49 -4.68 -4.92 3.80
C VAL A 49 -6.14 -5.08 4.21
N ASP A 50 -6.55 -6.28 4.65
CA ASP A 50 -7.92 -6.56 5.09
C ASP A 50 -8.30 -5.62 6.28
N ASN A 51 -7.42 -5.48 7.28
CA ASN A 51 -7.62 -4.59 8.43
C ASN A 51 -7.74 -3.12 8.03
N TYR A 52 -6.89 -2.65 7.12
CA TYR A 52 -6.93 -1.27 6.63
C TYR A 52 -8.22 -0.96 5.87
N ALA A 53 -8.60 -1.84 4.92
CA ALA A 53 -9.80 -1.67 4.12
C ALA A 53 -11.07 -1.66 5.00
N LEU A 54 -11.17 -2.58 5.96
CA LEU A 54 -12.27 -2.60 6.94
C LEU A 54 -12.36 -1.31 7.75
N ALA A 55 -11.23 -0.80 8.25
CA ALA A 55 -11.20 0.48 8.98
C ALA A 55 -11.62 1.67 8.09
N LYS A 56 -11.17 1.69 6.83
CA LYS A 56 -11.55 2.72 5.85
C LYS A 56 -13.04 2.69 5.54
N MET A 57 -13.61 1.52 5.29
CA MET A 57 -15.05 1.36 5.07
C MET A 57 -15.87 1.72 6.31
N GLN A 58 -15.46 1.29 7.49
CA GLN A 58 -16.16 1.59 8.74
C GLN A 58 -16.23 3.10 8.98
N HIS A 59 -15.12 3.82 8.74
CA HIS A 59 -15.08 5.28 8.87
C HIS A 59 -15.98 5.95 7.83
N ALA A 60 -15.90 5.54 6.57
CA ALA A 60 -16.73 6.08 5.47
C ALA A 60 -18.24 5.88 5.74
N GLN A 61 -18.65 4.67 6.10
CA GLN A 61 -20.04 4.35 6.45
C GLN A 61 -20.52 5.13 7.68
N TYR A 62 -19.65 5.34 8.66
CA TYR A 62 -19.98 6.15 9.84
C TYR A 62 -20.25 7.60 9.45
N ILE A 63 -19.42 8.19 8.59
CA ILE A 63 -19.61 9.54 8.05
C ILE A 63 -20.95 9.62 7.31
N GLU A 64 -21.18 8.72 6.37
CA GLU A 64 -22.39 8.69 5.54
C GLU A 64 -23.66 8.62 6.40
N ARG A 65 -23.71 7.70 7.37
CA ARG A 65 -24.89 7.51 8.23
C ARG A 65 -25.15 8.65 9.20
N ASN A 66 -24.14 9.47 9.50
CA ASN A 66 -24.21 10.48 10.56
C ASN A 66 -23.92 11.90 10.07
N GLN A 67 -23.96 12.18 8.75
CA GLN A 67 -23.62 13.48 8.17
C GLN A 67 -24.26 14.67 8.91
N THR A 68 -25.56 14.63 9.15
CA THR A 68 -26.27 15.70 9.87
C THR A 68 -25.84 15.80 11.34
N ARG A 69 -25.64 14.66 12.01
CA ARG A 69 -25.28 14.62 13.45
C ARG A 69 -23.85 15.08 13.68
N LEU A 70 -22.94 14.80 12.76
CA LEU A 70 -21.54 15.27 12.79
C LEU A 70 -21.43 16.80 12.81
N GLN A 71 -22.42 17.50 12.26
CA GLN A 71 -22.44 18.98 12.28
C GLN A 71 -22.99 19.54 13.60
N LEU A 72 -23.79 18.76 14.34
CA LEU A 72 -24.60 19.24 15.44
C LEU A 72 -24.16 18.73 16.83
N ASP A 73 -23.44 17.60 16.88
CA ASP A 73 -23.14 16.91 18.14
C ASP A 73 -21.66 16.49 18.21
N GLU A 74 -20.99 16.98 19.27
CA GLU A 74 -19.58 16.70 19.56
C GLU A 74 -19.28 15.20 19.70
N ARG A 75 -20.21 14.41 20.26
CA ARG A 75 -19.98 12.97 20.46
C ARG A 75 -19.79 12.23 19.14
N TYR A 76 -20.49 12.65 18.10
CA TYR A 76 -20.35 12.07 16.76
C TYR A 76 -19.03 12.50 16.13
N ARG A 77 -18.58 13.74 16.37
CA ARG A 77 -17.26 14.21 15.92
C ARG A 77 -16.13 13.44 16.60
N GLU A 78 -16.16 13.29 17.92
CA GLU A 78 -15.19 12.50 18.68
C GLU A 78 -15.14 11.05 18.21
N ARG A 79 -16.30 10.43 17.95
CA ARG A 79 -16.36 9.06 17.45
C ARG A 79 -15.81 8.94 16.02
N SER A 80 -16.16 9.86 15.13
CA SER A 80 -15.58 9.92 13.78
C SER A 80 -14.06 10.09 13.84
N HIS A 81 -13.56 10.96 14.71
CA HIS A 81 -12.12 11.17 14.90
C HIS A 81 -11.41 9.90 15.39
N LYS A 82 -12.01 9.15 16.33
CA LYS A 82 -11.45 7.86 16.76
C LYS A 82 -11.39 6.83 15.62
N LEU A 83 -12.41 6.79 14.77
CA LEU A 83 -12.40 5.90 13.59
C LEU A 83 -11.35 6.34 12.57
N GLU A 84 -11.19 7.64 12.37
CA GLU A 84 -10.14 8.20 11.52
C GLU A 84 -8.73 7.85 12.01
N LEU A 85 -8.50 7.97 13.32
CA LEU A 85 -7.23 7.58 13.95
C LEU A 85 -6.95 6.09 13.77
N GLY A 86 -7.93 5.22 14.02
CA GLY A 86 -7.78 3.78 13.80
C GLY A 86 -7.46 3.43 12.34
N ARG A 87 -8.11 4.10 11.38
CA ARG A 87 -7.78 3.96 9.95
C ARG A 87 -6.34 4.39 9.65
N TYR A 88 -5.89 5.51 10.23
CA TYR A 88 -4.53 6.01 10.04
C TYR A 88 -3.48 5.06 10.65
N GLU A 89 -3.75 4.48 11.81
CA GLU A 89 -2.91 3.48 12.46
C GLU A 89 -2.79 2.22 11.59
N ALA A 90 -3.91 1.67 11.10
CA ALA A 90 -3.92 0.53 10.20
C ALA A 90 -3.13 0.80 8.91
N HIS A 91 -3.28 1.99 8.32
CA HIS A 91 -2.51 2.37 7.12
C HIS A 91 -1.00 2.41 7.40
N ASN A 92 -0.58 2.99 8.53
CA ASN A 92 0.84 3.04 8.85
C ASN A 92 1.42 1.65 9.15
N ARG A 93 0.63 0.75 9.73
CA ARG A 93 1.03 -0.65 9.91
C ARG A 93 1.26 -1.31 8.55
N LEU A 94 0.32 -1.18 7.63
CA LEU A 94 0.47 -1.71 6.27
C LEU A 94 1.72 -1.18 5.55
N ILE A 95 1.95 0.14 5.60
CA ILE A 95 3.16 0.77 5.03
C ILE A 95 4.43 0.17 5.66
N PHE A 96 4.42 -0.05 6.97
CA PHE A 96 5.55 -0.62 7.69
C PHE A 96 5.81 -2.07 7.26
N SER A 97 4.79 -2.92 7.23
CA SER A 97 4.89 -4.33 6.83
C SER A 97 5.40 -4.47 5.40
N LEU A 98 4.85 -3.68 4.45
CA LEU A 98 5.33 -3.63 3.08
C LEU A 98 6.79 -3.18 2.98
N SER A 99 7.22 -2.23 3.81
CA SER A 99 8.61 -1.76 3.85
C SER A 99 9.58 -2.82 4.39
N GLN A 100 9.16 -3.60 5.39
CA GLN A 100 9.96 -4.72 5.90
C GLN A 100 10.10 -5.83 4.86
N PHE A 101 9.00 -6.20 4.21
CA PHE A 101 9.00 -7.19 3.13
C PHE A 101 9.92 -6.77 1.99
N ALA A 102 9.80 -5.53 1.52
CA ALA A 102 10.66 -5.02 0.45
C ALA A 102 12.15 -4.99 0.85
N SER A 103 12.47 -4.65 2.10
CA SER A 103 13.85 -4.73 2.59
C SER A 103 14.39 -6.16 2.53
N ARG A 104 13.62 -7.13 3.04
CA ARG A 104 14.03 -8.54 3.09
C ARG A 104 14.12 -9.17 1.70
N ALA A 105 13.18 -8.87 0.82
CA ALA A 105 13.24 -9.28 -0.59
C ALA A 105 14.49 -8.74 -1.29
N GLY A 106 14.90 -7.51 -0.96
CA GLY A 106 16.15 -6.92 -1.43
C GLY A 106 17.39 -7.66 -0.91
N ASP A 107 17.39 -8.09 0.36
CA ASP A 107 18.50 -8.83 0.97
C ASP A 107 18.76 -10.19 0.31
N ILE A 108 17.73 -10.82 -0.28
CA ILE A 108 17.85 -12.09 -1.02
C ILE A 108 18.04 -11.90 -2.54
N GLY A 109 18.26 -10.65 -2.99
CA GLY A 109 18.60 -10.34 -4.37
C GLY A 109 17.41 -10.26 -5.32
N LEU A 110 16.18 -10.15 -4.81
CA LEU A 110 15.01 -9.89 -5.63
C LEU A 110 14.94 -8.40 -5.99
N ASP A 111 14.56 -8.10 -7.24
CA ASP A 111 14.28 -6.72 -7.65
C ASP A 111 13.07 -6.22 -6.86
N THR A 112 13.25 -5.18 -6.04
CA THR A 112 12.21 -4.58 -5.21
C THR A 112 11.72 -3.24 -5.75
N ASN A 113 12.14 -2.85 -6.96
CA ASN A 113 11.68 -1.62 -7.63
C ASN A 113 10.17 -1.64 -8.01
N TRP A 114 9.44 -2.72 -7.67
CA TRP A 114 7.98 -2.75 -7.70
C TRP A 114 7.34 -2.12 -6.46
N TYR A 115 8.07 -2.06 -5.36
CA TYR A 115 7.72 -1.32 -4.15
C TYR A 115 8.63 -0.10 -4.06
N ASP A 116 8.16 1.03 -4.59
CA ASP A 116 8.73 2.36 -4.32
C ASP A 116 8.42 2.74 -2.85
N GLY A 117 9.01 1.99 -1.92
CA GLY A 117 9.00 2.33 -0.50
C GLY A 117 9.68 3.68 -0.26
N PRO A 118 9.61 4.22 0.96
CA PRO A 118 10.12 5.55 1.32
C PRO A 118 11.62 5.81 1.02
N GLY A 119 12.37 4.79 0.57
CA GLY A 119 13.78 4.90 0.14
C GLY A 119 14.02 5.18 -1.35
N GLY A 120 13.03 5.05 -2.24
CA GLY A 120 13.19 5.27 -3.70
C GLY A 120 12.88 6.69 -4.18
N LEU A 121 12.31 7.53 -3.31
CA LEU A 121 11.70 8.79 -3.70
C LEU A 121 12.24 9.95 -2.83
N THR A 122 13.14 10.72 -3.41
CA THR A 122 13.67 11.98 -2.84
C THR A 122 12.55 12.91 -2.33
N GLN A 123 12.52 13.08 -1.01
CA GLN A 123 11.99 14.14 -0.13
C GLN A 123 10.61 14.80 -0.42
N GLU A 124 9.73 14.68 0.58
CA GLU A 124 8.51 15.45 0.93
C GLU A 124 7.33 15.49 -0.06
N LYS A 125 7.51 15.80 -1.35
CA LYS A 125 6.37 15.86 -2.29
C LYS A 125 5.84 14.48 -2.66
N LYS A 126 6.69 13.46 -2.57
CA LYS A 126 6.36 12.08 -2.97
C LYS A 126 5.72 11.26 -1.84
N ASN A 127 5.89 11.64 -0.57
CA ASN A 127 5.29 10.90 0.56
C ASN A 127 3.75 10.88 0.50
N ARG A 128 3.11 11.97 0.05
CA ARG A 128 1.66 11.99 -0.16
C ARG A 128 1.25 11.08 -1.32
N THR A 129 2.01 11.07 -2.41
CA THR A 129 1.77 10.23 -3.59
C THR A 129 1.99 8.74 -3.26
N THR A 130 3.01 8.38 -2.49
CA THR A 130 3.27 7.00 -2.04
C THR A 130 2.18 6.50 -1.10
N ARG A 131 1.76 7.32 -0.12
CA ARG A 131 0.65 6.96 0.78
C ARG A 131 -0.66 6.80 0.02
N GLN A 132 -0.96 7.66 -0.95
CA GLN A 132 -2.16 7.51 -1.77
C GLN A 132 -2.08 6.27 -2.65
N ARG A 133 -0.92 5.95 -3.22
CA ARG A 133 -0.73 4.73 -4.00
C ARG A 133 -0.93 3.46 -3.19
N ILE A 134 -0.42 3.43 -1.95
CA ILE A 134 -0.63 2.30 -1.04
C ILE A 134 -2.11 2.21 -0.65
N ASP A 135 -2.77 3.35 -0.45
CA ASP A 135 -4.21 3.41 -0.23
C ASP A 135 -5.03 2.84 -1.40
N ASP A 136 -4.71 3.24 -2.63
CA ASP A 136 -5.38 2.77 -3.85
C ASP A 136 -5.12 1.28 -4.06
N TRP A 137 -3.84 0.86 -4.02
CA TRP A 137 -3.43 -0.54 -4.14
C TRP A 137 -4.13 -1.44 -3.10
N ALA A 138 -4.13 -1.04 -1.83
CA ALA A 138 -4.73 -1.85 -0.77
C ALA A 138 -6.24 -2.04 -0.97
N MET A 139 -6.93 -1.02 -1.50
CA MET A 139 -8.35 -1.15 -1.83
C MET A 139 -8.59 -2.05 -3.03
N ASP A 140 -7.77 -1.95 -4.08
CA ASP A 140 -7.86 -2.83 -5.25
C ASP A 140 -7.66 -4.30 -4.84
N VAL A 141 -6.59 -4.58 -4.08
CA VAL A 141 -6.31 -5.93 -3.55
C VAL A 141 -7.46 -6.45 -2.70
N TRP A 142 -8.01 -5.62 -1.82
CA TRP A 142 -9.11 -6.01 -0.95
C TRP A 142 -10.39 -6.32 -1.74
N LEU A 143 -10.72 -5.50 -2.75
CA LEU A 143 -11.89 -5.70 -3.61
C LEU A 143 -11.79 -7.00 -4.41
N GLU A 144 -10.64 -7.26 -5.05
CA GLU A 144 -10.42 -8.52 -5.78
C GLU A 144 -10.58 -9.74 -4.87
N ARG A 145 -10.14 -9.65 -3.61
CA ARG A 145 -10.28 -10.72 -2.62
C ARG A 145 -11.72 -10.90 -2.16
N GLU A 146 -12.48 -9.83 -1.98
CA GLU A 146 -13.92 -9.93 -1.69
C GLU A 146 -14.66 -10.59 -2.86
N GLU A 147 -14.39 -10.20 -4.10
CA GLU A 147 -15.00 -10.81 -5.29
C GLU A 147 -14.70 -12.31 -5.37
N GLN A 148 -13.48 -12.73 -5.01
CA GLN A 148 -13.11 -14.15 -4.91
C GLN A 148 -13.88 -14.87 -3.80
N ARG A 149 -13.98 -14.27 -2.60
CA ARG A 149 -14.75 -14.83 -1.47
C ARG A 149 -16.23 -14.97 -1.81
N GLU A 150 -16.82 -14.01 -2.51
CA GLU A 150 -18.20 -14.07 -2.99
C GLU A 150 -18.38 -15.21 -4.00
N ALA A 151 -17.49 -15.31 -5.00
CA ALA A 151 -17.53 -16.37 -6.02
C ALA A 151 -17.32 -17.79 -5.44
N GLU A 152 -16.60 -17.93 -4.33
CA GLU A 152 -16.43 -19.19 -3.61
C GLU A 152 -17.68 -19.57 -2.79
N ASN A 153 -18.36 -18.59 -2.18
CA ASN A 153 -19.57 -18.83 -1.39
C ASN A 153 -20.80 -19.17 -2.24
N GLU A 154 -20.78 -18.87 -3.54
CA GLU A 154 -21.85 -19.20 -4.50
C GLU A 154 -21.72 -20.59 -5.15
N LYS A 155 -20.65 -21.35 -4.85
CA LYS A 155 -20.39 -22.70 -5.38
C LYS A 155 -20.74 -23.82 -4.39
#